data_AF-A0A958G3G4-F1
#
_entry.id   AF-A0A958G3G4-F1
#
_cell.length_a   1.000
_cell.length_b   1.000
_cell.length_c   1.000
_cell.angle_alpha   90.00
_cell.angle_beta   90.00
_cell.angle_gamma   90.00
#
_symmetry.space_group_name_H-M   'P 1'
#
loop_
_entity.id
_entity.type
_entity.pdbx_description
1 polymer ?
#
loop_
_entity_poly.entity_id
_entity_poly.type
_entity_poly.pdbx_seq_one_letter_code
_entity_poly.pdbx_strand_id
1 'polypeptide(L)'
;MFKRVEIKLSLDKLKFHKRGSRWGKASPYIWNVFFKVDNESVMITDRFELVGEGQFKLVPGHQGNLGIDNMHERTSLHIPESIGEWHTPLIPFKLPIFESHFPAMAGMLTVLLLQGNVSGKGVEAGHQQLCTLVQNAVNQSIREFDPRKLHLLHVEKSIRAYFEHRVLKFAGEIVGSVESAVRNAQSVLQNIWSLAHKDDLVGYHIWDFSHADIDRHKGVIKFSQRWQHPRMGDWEIFGSLRTVKSPPQQVMHAAGQKKSRSPLKRQLQTEAPIRDEES
;
A
#
# COMPACT_ATOMS: atom_id res chain seq x y z
N MET A 1 1.22 -23.66 6.34
CA MET A 1 0.67 -23.47 4.98
C MET A 1 0.11 -22.06 4.91
N PHE A 2 0.65 -21.21 4.03
CA PHE A 2 0.15 -19.83 3.89
C PHE A 2 -1.22 -19.82 3.22
N LYS A 3 -2.08 -18.91 3.63
CA LYS A 3 -3.42 -18.71 3.07
C LYS A 3 -3.59 -17.25 2.71
N ARG A 4 -4.47 -16.95 1.75
CA ARG A 4 -4.91 -15.58 1.47
C ARG A 4 -5.36 -14.92 2.78
N VAL A 5 -4.87 -13.70 3.02
CA VAL A 5 -5.30 -12.87 4.15
C VAL A 5 -5.71 -11.49 3.63
N GLU A 6 -6.82 -10.95 4.13
CA GLU A 6 -7.15 -9.54 3.91
C GLU A 6 -6.37 -8.71 4.92
N ILE A 7 -5.65 -7.69 4.47
CA ILE A 7 -4.83 -6.82 5.33
C ILE A 7 -5.23 -5.36 5.18
N LYS A 8 -5.12 -4.64 6.30
CA LYS A 8 -5.14 -3.18 6.41
C LYS A 8 -3.74 -2.73 6.81
N LEU A 9 -3.03 -2.05 5.93
CA LEU A 9 -1.85 -1.26 6.29
C LEU A 9 -2.31 0.17 6.60
N SER A 10 -1.95 0.70 7.75
CA SER A 10 -2.31 2.05 8.19
C SER A 10 -1.10 2.79 8.77
N LEU A 11 -0.93 4.05 8.38
CA LEU A 11 -0.24 5.06 9.16
C LEU A 11 -1.25 5.77 10.04
N ASP A 12 -1.07 5.66 11.35
CA ASP A 12 -2.07 6.07 12.33
C ASP A 12 -1.84 7.51 12.79
N LYS A 13 -0.59 7.89 13.08
CA LYS A 13 -0.27 9.22 13.62
C LYS A 13 1.16 9.66 13.34
N LEU A 14 1.35 10.96 13.24
CA LEU A 14 2.64 11.64 13.25
C LEU A 14 2.78 12.40 14.57
N LYS A 15 3.92 12.27 15.25
CA LYS A 15 4.26 12.99 16.48
C LYS A 15 5.46 13.88 16.24
N PHE A 16 5.36 15.14 16.65
CA PHE A 16 6.48 16.07 16.66
C PHE A 16 6.98 16.19 18.09
N HIS A 17 8.12 15.58 18.42
CA HIS A 17 8.63 15.52 19.79
C HIS A 17 9.34 16.81 20.20
N LYS A 18 10.22 17.32 19.33
CA LYS A 18 11.10 18.46 19.63
C LYS A 18 11.45 19.22 18.37
N ARG A 19 11.50 20.55 18.44
CA ARG A 19 11.93 21.39 17.31
C ARG A 19 13.43 21.36 17.13
N GLY A 20 13.86 21.41 15.86
CA GLY A 20 15.26 21.57 15.49
C GLY A 20 15.66 23.04 15.41
N SER A 21 16.86 23.31 14.90
CA SER A 21 17.37 24.68 14.75
C SER A 21 16.81 25.45 13.55
N ARG A 22 15.97 24.85 12.70
CA ARG A 22 15.31 25.54 11.59
C ARG A 22 14.31 26.58 12.12
N TRP A 23 14.45 27.80 11.63
CA TRP A 23 13.50 28.89 11.85
C TRP A 23 12.27 28.74 10.95
N GLY A 24 11.09 29.10 11.45
CA GLY A 24 9.84 29.09 10.69
C GLY A 24 8.79 28.10 11.19
N LYS A 25 7.69 27.97 10.43
CA LYS A 25 6.61 27.02 10.71
C LYS A 25 7.08 25.58 10.49
N ALA A 26 6.61 24.67 11.33
CA ALA A 26 6.76 23.25 11.12
C ALA A 26 5.51 22.75 10.39
N SER A 27 5.53 22.78 9.06
CA SER A 27 4.38 22.46 8.21
C SER A 27 4.62 21.10 7.53
N PRO A 28 4.37 19.97 8.23
CA PRO A 28 4.71 18.66 7.69
C PRO A 28 3.75 18.23 6.59
N TYR A 29 4.25 17.45 5.65
CA TYR A 29 3.45 16.64 4.73
C TYR A 29 4.21 15.34 4.45
N ILE A 30 3.49 14.32 3.96
CA ILE A 30 4.09 13.00 3.70
C ILE A 30 3.86 12.54 2.27
N TRP A 31 4.82 11.81 1.72
CA TRP A 31 4.64 11.01 0.52
C TRP A 31 4.61 9.55 0.89
N ASN A 32 3.52 8.87 0.56
CA ASN A 32 3.35 7.45 0.83
C ASN A 32 3.15 6.68 -0.46
N VAL A 33 3.84 5.55 -0.57
CA VAL A 33 3.63 4.59 -1.66
C VAL A 33 3.48 3.22 -1.03
N PHE A 34 2.32 2.61 -1.22
CA PHE A 34 2.12 1.22 -0.83
C PHE A 34 2.39 0.30 -2.01
N PHE A 35 2.92 -0.89 -1.73
CA PHE A 35 3.18 -1.90 -2.74
C PHE A 35 2.97 -3.31 -2.19
N LYS A 36 2.62 -4.26 -3.05
CA LYS A 36 2.61 -5.69 -2.73
C LYS A 36 3.13 -6.51 -3.90
N VAL A 37 3.74 -7.64 -3.55
CA VAL A 37 4.25 -8.64 -4.50
C VAL A 37 3.67 -9.97 -4.06
N ASP A 38 2.65 -10.42 -4.78
CA ASP A 38 1.83 -11.56 -4.41
C ASP A 38 1.25 -12.28 -5.63
N ASN A 39 0.58 -13.40 -5.39
CA ASN A 39 0.09 -14.30 -6.45
C ASN A 39 -1.16 -13.78 -7.18
N GLU A 40 -1.53 -12.52 -7.00
CA GLU A 40 -2.60 -11.86 -7.77
C GLU A 40 -2.08 -11.36 -9.11
N SER A 41 -0.85 -10.84 -9.13
CA SER A 41 -0.25 -10.13 -10.26
C SER A 41 1.13 -10.67 -10.65
N VAL A 42 1.74 -11.48 -9.79
CA VAL A 42 3.02 -12.15 -10.05
C VAL A 42 2.83 -13.66 -9.94
N MET A 43 3.43 -14.43 -10.85
CA MET A 43 3.37 -15.89 -10.86
C MET A 43 4.78 -16.48 -10.80
N ILE A 44 4.91 -17.66 -10.20
CA ILE A 44 6.12 -18.47 -10.26
C ILE A 44 5.97 -19.44 -11.44
N THR A 45 6.88 -19.38 -12.41
CA THR A 45 6.91 -20.30 -13.56
C THR A 45 7.48 -21.67 -13.18
N ASP A 46 7.35 -22.66 -14.05
CA ASP A 46 7.95 -23.99 -13.86
C ASP A 46 9.49 -23.97 -13.74
N ARG A 47 10.12 -22.86 -14.14
CA ARG A 47 11.57 -22.60 -13.96
C ARG A 47 11.89 -21.88 -12.64
N PHE A 48 10.89 -21.74 -11.76
CA PHE A 48 10.91 -20.99 -10.51
C PHE A 48 11.14 -19.48 -10.66
N GLU A 49 10.99 -18.93 -11.86
CA GLU A 49 11.14 -17.50 -12.14
C GLU A 49 9.87 -16.73 -11.76
N LEU A 50 10.00 -15.50 -11.27
CA LEU A 50 8.85 -14.62 -11.05
C LEU A 50 8.53 -13.86 -12.34
N VAL A 51 7.27 -13.93 -12.77
CA VAL A 51 6.76 -13.20 -13.95
C VAL A 51 5.54 -12.39 -13.55
N GLY A 52 5.52 -11.13 -13.96
CA GLY A 52 4.45 -10.18 -13.65
C GLY A 52 5.01 -8.86 -13.10
N GLU A 53 4.12 -8.05 -12.55
CA GLU A 53 4.45 -6.76 -11.94
C GLU A 53 3.84 -6.67 -10.54
N GLY A 54 4.46 -5.91 -9.66
CA GLY A 54 3.90 -5.62 -8.35
C GLY A 54 2.62 -4.79 -8.47
N GLN A 55 1.81 -4.79 -7.42
CA GLN A 55 0.65 -3.91 -7.29
C GLN A 55 0.98 -2.74 -6.37
N PHE A 56 0.44 -1.57 -6.68
CA PHE A 56 0.75 -0.32 -5.99
C PHE A 56 -0.52 0.44 -5.62
N LYS A 57 -0.51 1.10 -4.47
CA LYS A 57 -1.42 2.20 -4.16
C LYS A 57 -0.61 3.49 -4.07
N LEU A 58 -0.77 4.33 -5.08
CA LEU A 58 -0.23 5.69 -5.08
C LEU A 58 -1.29 6.60 -4.44
N VAL A 59 -0.88 7.39 -3.45
CA VAL A 59 -1.77 8.37 -2.80
C VAL A 59 -1.30 9.79 -3.10
N PRO A 60 -2.17 10.81 -3.03
CA PRO A 60 -1.76 12.18 -3.29
C PRO A 60 -0.64 12.68 -2.36
N GLY A 61 0.38 13.32 -2.94
CA GLY A 61 1.56 13.83 -2.22
C GLY A 61 1.70 15.35 -2.27
N HIS A 62 0.63 16.10 -2.03
CA HIS A 62 0.69 17.57 -2.02
C HIS A 62 1.05 18.13 -0.64
N GLN A 63 1.60 19.34 -0.61
CA GLN A 63 1.76 20.11 0.63
C GLN A 63 0.40 20.27 1.33
N GLY A 64 0.38 20.13 2.65
CA GLY A 64 -0.85 20.23 3.44
C GLY A 64 -1.74 18.99 3.43
N ASN A 65 -1.28 17.86 2.87
CA ASN A 65 -2.05 16.60 2.88
C ASN A 65 -2.28 16.02 4.30
N LEU A 66 -1.62 16.59 5.31
CA LEU A 66 -1.84 16.31 6.73
C LEU A 66 -2.86 17.26 7.40
N GLY A 67 -3.40 18.25 6.68
CA GLY A 67 -4.40 19.19 7.19
C GLY A 67 -3.89 20.18 8.23
N ILE A 68 -2.56 20.36 8.36
CA ILE A 68 -1.94 21.30 9.29
C ILE A 68 -0.84 22.09 8.62
N ASP A 69 -0.78 23.40 8.88
CA ASP A 69 0.23 24.31 8.35
C ASP A 69 1.25 24.75 9.40
N ASN A 70 1.07 24.41 10.69
CA ASN A 70 2.03 24.70 11.75
C ASN A 70 1.83 23.75 12.93
N MET A 71 2.63 22.69 12.97
CA MET A 71 2.64 21.72 14.04
C MET A 71 3.48 22.21 15.22
N HIS A 72 2.91 22.19 16.41
CA HIS A 72 3.60 22.56 17.64
C HIS A 72 4.39 21.38 18.22
N GLU A 73 5.46 21.69 18.95
CA GLU A 73 6.21 20.65 19.67
C GLU A 73 5.32 19.88 20.64
N ARG A 74 5.64 18.60 20.83
CA ARG A 74 4.92 17.64 21.67
C ARG A 74 3.49 17.34 21.22
N THR A 75 3.08 17.80 20.04
CA THR A 75 1.77 17.46 19.47
C THR A 75 1.80 16.17 18.68
N SER A 76 0.62 15.57 18.53
CA SER A 76 0.40 14.43 17.65
C SER A 76 -0.75 14.75 16.72
N LEU A 77 -0.64 14.29 15.49
CA LEU A 77 -1.58 14.49 14.40
C LEU A 77 -2.02 13.13 13.88
N HIS A 78 -3.31 12.95 13.68
CA HIS A 78 -3.82 11.77 13.00
C HIS A 78 -3.55 11.88 11.50
N ILE A 79 -3.09 10.79 10.88
CA ILE A 79 -2.81 10.77 9.45
C ILE A 79 -4.11 10.41 8.72
N PRO A 80 -4.57 11.23 7.75
CA PRO A 80 -5.81 10.95 7.04
C PRO A 80 -5.79 9.62 6.28
N GLU A 81 -6.91 8.88 6.30
CA GLU A 81 -7.02 7.57 5.65
C GLU A 81 -6.71 7.61 4.14
N SER A 82 -7.03 8.73 3.48
CA SER A 82 -6.79 8.95 2.06
C SER A 82 -5.32 8.83 1.65
N ILE A 83 -4.40 9.12 2.57
CA ILE A 83 -2.94 9.02 2.35
C ILE A 83 -2.26 8.00 3.26
N GLY A 84 -2.92 7.60 4.35
CA GLY A 84 -2.34 6.74 5.38
C GLY A 84 -2.72 5.27 5.26
N GLU A 85 -3.73 4.88 4.48
CA GLU A 85 -4.27 3.52 4.56
C GLU A 85 -4.29 2.76 3.23
N TRP A 86 -4.15 1.44 3.29
CA TRP A 86 -4.39 0.54 2.17
C TRP A 86 -5.03 -0.77 2.66
N HIS A 87 -6.22 -1.06 2.13
CA HIS A 87 -6.87 -2.37 2.25
C HIS A 87 -6.59 -3.19 1.01
N THR A 88 -6.08 -4.40 1.18
CA THR A 88 -5.76 -5.30 0.07
C THR A 88 -5.72 -6.76 0.53
N PRO A 89 -6.05 -7.73 -0.34
CA PRO A 89 -5.64 -9.10 -0.12
C PRO A 89 -4.12 -9.23 -0.25
N LEU A 90 -3.55 -10.17 0.50
CA LEU A 90 -2.20 -10.69 0.32
C LEU A 90 -2.30 -12.18 0.01
N ILE A 91 -1.98 -12.56 -1.22
CA ILE A 91 -2.17 -13.91 -1.75
C ILE A 91 -0.82 -14.63 -1.84
N PRO A 92 -0.59 -15.71 -1.08
CA PRO A 92 0.69 -16.42 -1.13
C PRO A 92 0.92 -17.04 -2.50
N PHE A 93 2.18 -17.11 -2.91
CA PHE A 93 2.61 -17.75 -4.15
C PHE A 93 2.37 -19.26 -4.10
N LYS A 94 1.97 -19.82 -5.23
CA LYS A 94 1.92 -21.26 -5.42
C LYS A 94 3.21 -21.69 -6.10
N LEU A 95 3.93 -22.64 -5.51
CA LEU A 95 5.06 -23.24 -6.20
C LEU A 95 4.52 -24.21 -7.25
N PRO A 96 4.95 -24.11 -8.52
CA PRO A 96 4.68 -25.19 -9.46
C PRO A 96 5.35 -26.46 -8.95
N ILE A 97 4.71 -27.61 -9.22
CA ILE A 97 5.21 -28.97 -8.89
C ILE A 97 5.08 -29.36 -7.41
N PHE A 98 5.08 -28.42 -6.46
CA PHE A 98 4.89 -28.70 -5.04
C PHE A 98 3.52 -28.20 -4.55
N GLU A 99 2.80 -28.96 -3.72
CA GLU A 99 1.61 -28.47 -3.01
C GLU A 99 1.95 -27.47 -1.87
N SER A 100 3.07 -26.77 -2.02
CA SER A 100 3.63 -25.84 -1.05
C SER A 100 3.36 -24.41 -1.49
N HIS A 101 3.06 -23.56 -0.51
CA HIS A 101 2.87 -22.13 -0.73
C HIS A 101 4.12 -21.38 -0.28
N PHE A 102 4.47 -20.34 -1.01
CA PHE A 102 5.57 -19.43 -0.71
C PHE A 102 5.00 -18.07 -0.26
N PRO A 103 5.58 -17.41 0.77
CA PRO A 103 4.98 -16.20 1.33
C PRO A 103 5.04 -15.05 0.33
N ALA A 104 3.92 -14.33 0.21
CA ALA A 104 3.89 -13.02 -0.42
C ALA A 104 4.27 -11.91 0.57
N MET A 105 4.56 -10.71 0.03
CA MET A 105 4.92 -9.53 0.80
C MET A 105 4.06 -8.31 0.46
N ALA A 106 3.81 -7.47 1.45
CA ALA A 106 3.28 -6.12 1.28
C ALA A 106 4.22 -5.12 1.98
N GLY A 107 4.25 -3.89 1.50
CA GLY A 107 5.10 -2.86 2.08
C GLY A 107 4.61 -1.45 1.80
N MET A 108 5.30 -0.50 2.42
CA MET A 108 5.01 0.92 2.36
C MET A 108 6.31 1.72 2.48
N LEU A 109 6.53 2.63 1.54
CA LEU A 109 7.50 3.71 1.66
C LEU A 109 6.78 4.94 2.19
N THR A 110 7.36 5.58 3.21
CA THR A 110 6.95 6.90 3.69
C THR A 110 8.13 7.86 3.66
N VAL A 111 7.89 9.05 3.12
CA VAL A 111 8.81 10.20 3.17
C VAL A 111 8.14 11.32 3.95
N LEU A 112 8.82 11.87 4.95
CA LEU A 112 8.36 13.02 5.72
C LEU A 112 9.13 14.27 5.31
N LEU A 113 8.38 15.31 4.94
CA LEU A 113 8.90 16.58 4.45
C LEU A 113 8.31 17.74 5.26
N LEU A 114 9.06 18.84 5.36
CA LEU A 114 8.58 20.13 5.83
C LEU A 114 8.42 21.08 4.65
N GLN A 115 7.24 21.69 4.54
CA GLN A 115 6.96 22.68 3.52
C GLN A 115 7.91 23.87 3.61
N GLY A 116 8.50 24.20 2.46
CA GLY A 116 9.28 25.39 2.16
C GLY A 116 8.53 26.24 1.13
N ASN A 117 9.25 26.87 0.19
CA ASN A 117 8.63 27.68 -0.86
C ASN A 117 8.68 27.00 -2.24
N VAL A 118 8.60 25.66 -2.27
CA VAL A 118 8.44 24.93 -3.54
C VAL A 118 7.00 25.12 -4.03
N SER A 119 6.84 25.41 -5.32
CA SER A 119 5.51 25.48 -5.92
C SER A 119 4.78 24.14 -5.85
N GLY A 120 3.45 24.16 -5.72
CA GLY A 120 2.66 22.93 -5.72
C GLY A 120 2.90 22.03 -6.94
N LYS A 121 3.18 22.61 -8.12
CA LYS A 121 3.56 21.87 -9.33
C LYS A 121 4.90 21.13 -9.17
N GLY A 122 5.89 21.76 -8.53
CA GLY A 122 7.18 21.14 -8.27
C GLY A 122 7.08 19.97 -7.29
N VAL A 123 6.29 20.14 -6.23
CA VAL A 123 6.00 19.07 -5.25
C VAL A 123 5.34 17.88 -5.93
N GLU A 124 4.29 18.11 -6.73
CA GLU A 124 3.58 17.05 -7.43
C GLU A 124 4.49 16.31 -8.43
N ALA A 125 5.32 17.03 -9.18
CA ALA A 125 6.25 16.41 -10.12
C ALA A 125 7.32 15.55 -9.41
N GLY A 126 7.84 16.02 -8.27
CA GLY A 126 8.73 15.23 -7.42
C GLY A 126 8.06 13.97 -6.86
N HIS A 127 6.81 14.11 -6.41
CA HIS A 127 6.00 13.00 -5.94
C HIS A 127 5.76 11.94 -7.03
N GLN A 128 5.39 12.35 -8.24
CA GLN A 128 5.21 11.46 -9.39
C GLN A 128 6.50 10.70 -9.73
N GLN A 129 7.64 11.39 -9.71
CA GLN A 129 8.94 10.76 -9.96
C GLN A 129 9.28 9.71 -8.89
N LEU A 130 8.98 9.99 -7.60
CA LEU A 130 9.15 9.01 -6.53
C LEU A 130 8.28 7.78 -6.77
N CYS A 131 7.00 7.95 -7.13
CA CYS A 131 6.11 6.84 -7.43
C CYS A 131 6.64 5.96 -8.57
N THR A 132 7.08 6.57 -9.67
CA THR A 132 7.69 5.84 -10.81
C THR A 132 8.93 5.07 -10.39
N LEU A 133 9.77 5.64 -9.54
CA LEU A 133 10.98 4.98 -9.05
C LEU A 133 10.67 3.78 -8.16
N VAL A 134 9.70 3.90 -7.25
CA VAL A 134 9.25 2.78 -6.41
C VAL A 134 8.72 1.65 -7.28
N GLN A 135 7.88 1.97 -8.27
CA GLN A 135 7.36 0.98 -9.21
C GLN A 135 8.47 0.27 -9.98
N ASN A 136 9.39 1.04 -10.56
CA ASN A 136 10.52 0.48 -11.30
C ASN A 136 11.41 -0.39 -10.42
N ALA A 137 11.68 0.04 -9.18
CA ALA A 137 12.51 -0.72 -8.24
C ALA A 137 11.85 -2.06 -7.87
N VAL A 138 10.57 -2.05 -7.50
CA VAL A 138 9.82 -3.27 -7.17
C VAL A 138 9.74 -4.21 -8.38
N ASN A 139 9.39 -3.70 -9.56
CA ASN A 139 9.28 -4.53 -10.77
C ASN A 139 10.65 -5.03 -11.24
N GLN A 140 11.73 -4.27 -11.02
CA GLN A 140 13.07 -4.74 -11.31
C GLN A 140 13.51 -5.84 -10.32
N SER A 141 13.19 -5.71 -9.02
CA SER A 141 13.43 -6.79 -8.05
C SER A 141 12.72 -8.09 -8.45
N ILE A 142 11.49 -8.00 -8.96
CA ILE A 142 10.73 -9.16 -9.46
C ILE A 142 11.46 -9.79 -10.65
N ARG A 143 11.88 -9.00 -11.64
CA ARG A 143 12.57 -9.48 -12.85
C ARG A 143 13.95 -10.07 -12.60
N GLU A 144 14.71 -9.49 -11.68
CA GLU A 144 16.07 -9.90 -11.35
C GLU A 144 16.12 -11.04 -10.33
N PHE A 145 14.97 -11.44 -9.80
CA PHE A 145 14.87 -12.54 -8.86
C PHE A 145 15.25 -13.87 -9.55
N ASP A 146 16.47 -14.34 -9.27
CA ASP A 146 16.96 -15.65 -9.68
C ASP A 146 16.87 -16.63 -8.51
N PRO A 147 15.88 -17.56 -8.50
CA PRO A 147 15.70 -18.54 -7.42
C PRO A 147 16.90 -19.47 -7.26
N ARG A 148 17.76 -19.61 -8.28
CA ARG A 148 18.95 -20.49 -8.24
C ARG A 148 20.11 -19.89 -7.45
N LYS A 149 20.11 -18.56 -7.25
CA LYS A 149 21.16 -17.83 -6.51
C LYS A 149 20.80 -17.61 -5.04
N LEU A 150 19.62 -18.05 -4.62
CA LEU A 150 19.10 -17.85 -3.27
C LEU A 150 18.57 -19.16 -2.72
N HIS A 151 18.86 -19.43 -1.45
CA HIS A 151 18.12 -20.43 -0.70
C HIS A 151 16.63 -20.13 -0.87
N LEU A 152 15.88 -21.07 -1.47
CA LEU A 152 14.44 -21.00 -1.79
C LEU A 152 13.54 -20.63 -0.61
N LEU A 153 14.11 -20.40 0.58
CA LEU A 153 13.46 -20.01 1.83
C LEU A 153 13.52 -18.50 2.13
N HIS A 154 14.31 -17.67 1.39
CA HIS A 154 14.59 -16.27 1.79
C HIS A 154 14.44 -15.22 0.68
N VAL A 155 13.46 -15.36 -0.22
CA VAL A 155 13.17 -14.41 -1.31
C VAL A 155 12.89 -12.98 -0.81
N GLU A 156 12.16 -12.88 0.30
CA GLU A 156 11.83 -11.61 0.95
C GLU A 156 13.09 -10.78 1.23
N LYS A 157 14.13 -11.40 1.80
CA LYS A 157 15.36 -10.71 2.17
C LYS A 157 16.05 -10.09 0.95
N SER A 158 15.97 -10.74 -0.21
CA SER A 158 16.60 -10.25 -1.44
C SER A 158 15.82 -9.13 -2.08
N ILE A 159 14.49 -9.26 -2.15
CA ILE A 159 13.63 -8.18 -2.64
C ILE A 159 13.77 -6.95 -1.74
N ARG A 160 13.79 -7.15 -0.42
CA ARG A 160 14.02 -6.11 0.58
C ARG A 160 15.38 -5.44 0.37
N ALA A 161 16.47 -6.20 0.38
CA ALA A 161 17.82 -5.64 0.25
C ALA A 161 18.00 -4.85 -1.05
N TYR A 162 17.41 -5.32 -2.16
CA TYR A 162 17.43 -4.60 -3.42
C TYR A 162 16.65 -3.29 -3.35
N PHE A 163 15.44 -3.34 -2.80
CA PHE A 163 14.58 -2.18 -2.67
C PHE A 163 15.20 -1.14 -1.73
N GLU A 164 15.67 -1.56 -0.57
CA GLU A 164 16.44 -0.74 0.36
C GLU A 164 17.63 -0.11 -0.34
N HIS A 165 18.48 -0.87 -1.05
CA HIS A 165 19.63 -0.31 -1.74
C HIS A 165 19.23 0.76 -2.78
N ARG A 166 18.19 0.52 -3.60
CA ARG A 166 17.76 1.47 -4.65
C ARG A 166 17.09 2.71 -4.08
N VAL A 167 16.28 2.57 -3.04
CA VAL A 167 15.63 3.72 -2.36
C VAL A 167 16.63 4.47 -1.50
N LEU A 168 17.53 3.81 -0.77
CA LEU A 168 18.61 4.44 -0.01
C LEU A 168 19.54 5.22 -0.93
N LYS A 169 19.91 4.60 -2.07
CA LYS A 169 20.66 5.29 -3.12
C LYS A 169 19.90 6.52 -3.55
N PHE A 170 18.65 6.41 -4.02
CA PHE A 170 17.87 7.57 -4.46
C PHE A 170 17.69 8.64 -3.38
N ALA A 171 17.37 8.27 -2.14
CA ALA A 171 17.09 9.20 -1.06
C ALA A 171 18.36 9.84 -0.46
N GLY A 172 19.50 9.14 -0.47
CA GLY A 172 20.81 9.75 -0.25
C GLY A 172 21.25 10.64 -1.42
N GLU A 173 20.82 10.27 -2.63
CA GLU A 173 21.02 11.00 -3.89
C GLU A 173 20.09 12.22 -4.05
N ILE A 174 19.03 12.37 -3.24
CA ILE A 174 18.15 13.56 -3.20
C ILE A 174 18.93 14.85 -2.91
N VAL A 175 20.10 14.76 -2.26
CA VAL A 175 20.95 15.95 -2.00
C VAL A 175 22.15 16.05 -2.95
N GLY A 176 22.77 14.94 -3.36
CA GLY A 176 24.00 14.94 -4.18
C GLY A 176 23.87 14.52 -5.66
N SER A 177 22.85 13.74 -6.02
CA SER A 177 22.63 13.22 -7.38
C SER A 177 21.48 13.92 -8.12
N VAL A 178 20.75 14.78 -7.42
CA VAL A 178 20.03 15.91 -8.04
C VAL A 178 20.98 16.75 -8.89
N GLU A 179 22.26 16.84 -8.55
CA GLU A 179 23.26 17.54 -9.36
C GLU A 179 23.78 16.69 -10.54
N SER A 180 23.94 15.37 -10.35
CA SER A 180 24.57 14.48 -11.34
C SER A 180 23.59 13.85 -12.35
N ALA A 181 22.35 13.56 -11.97
CA ALA A 181 21.31 13.06 -12.87
C ALA A 181 20.68 14.17 -13.73
N VAL A 182 20.70 15.43 -13.26
CA VAL A 182 20.22 16.61 -14.01
C VAL A 182 21.09 16.94 -15.22
N ARG A 183 22.35 16.49 -15.27
CA ARG A 183 23.19 16.64 -16.46
C ARG A 183 22.74 15.79 -17.66
N ASN A 184 22.00 14.69 -17.45
CA ASN A 184 21.66 13.73 -18.51
C ASN A 184 20.16 13.64 -18.87
N ALA A 185 19.28 14.37 -18.19
CA ALA A 185 17.83 14.43 -18.48
C ALA A 185 17.34 15.89 -18.51
N GLN A 186 17.65 16.59 -19.61
CA GLN A 186 17.72 18.06 -19.64
C GLN A 186 16.40 18.85 -19.74
N SER A 187 15.23 18.30 -20.08
CA SER A 187 14.04 19.15 -20.35
C SER A 187 12.94 19.12 -19.28
N VAL A 188 12.74 17.99 -18.59
CA VAL A 188 11.64 17.84 -17.61
C VAL A 188 12.08 18.25 -16.21
N LEU A 189 13.33 17.95 -15.84
CA LEU A 189 13.89 18.27 -14.53
C LEU A 189 14.27 19.77 -14.41
N GLN A 190 14.65 20.47 -15.49
CA GLN A 190 14.95 21.91 -15.44
C GLN A 190 13.78 22.76 -14.93
N ASN A 191 12.54 22.35 -15.22
CA ASN A 191 11.33 23.03 -14.73
C ASN A 191 10.98 22.70 -13.27
N ILE A 192 11.43 21.55 -12.77
CA ILE A 192 11.24 21.14 -11.37
C ILE A 192 12.30 21.82 -10.47
N TRP A 193 13.49 22.08 -11.01
CA TRP A 193 14.66 22.52 -10.25
C TRP A 193 15.03 24.02 -10.34
N SER A 194 14.43 24.83 -11.24
CA SER A 194 14.58 26.30 -11.23
C SER A 194 13.82 26.99 -10.07
N LEU A 195 13.02 26.26 -9.31
CA LEU A 195 12.14 26.71 -8.23
C LEU A 195 12.73 26.52 -6.81
N ALA A 196 14.06 26.49 -6.69
CA ALA A 196 14.81 26.17 -5.47
C ALA A 196 14.68 27.20 -4.32
N HIS A 197 13.50 27.23 -3.70
CA HIS A 197 13.31 27.56 -2.30
C HIS A 197 12.75 26.30 -1.61
N LYS A 198 13.67 25.38 -1.30
CA LYS A 198 13.42 23.94 -1.15
C LYS A 198 12.59 23.59 0.09
N ASP A 199 11.67 22.64 -0.07
CA ASP A 199 11.09 21.88 1.04
C ASP A 199 12.19 21.03 1.67
N ASP A 200 12.11 20.82 2.98
CA ASP A 200 13.16 20.12 3.73
C ASP A 200 12.77 18.67 4.00
N LEU A 201 13.62 17.72 3.60
CA LEU A 201 13.48 16.31 3.96
C LEU A 201 13.79 16.13 5.46
N VAL A 202 12.82 15.59 6.20
CA VAL A 202 13.04 15.14 7.59
C VAL A 202 13.66 13.75 7.59
N GLY A 203 13.10 12.85 6.79
CA GLY A 203 13.55 11.49 6.65
C GLY A 203 12.55 10.63 5.88
N TYR A 204 12.92 9.37 5.66
CA TYR A 204 12.06 8.36 5.05
C TYR A 204 12.26 7.02 5.73
N HIS A 205 11.35 6.09 5.49
CA HIS A 205 11.48 4.71 5.92
C HIS A 205 10.59 3.79 5.10
N ILE A 206 10.97 2.51 5.07
CA ILE A 206 10.27 1.46 4.37
C ILE A 206 9.88 0.40 5.39
N TRP A 207 8.60 0.08 5.45
CA TRP A 207 8.14 -1.13 6.11
C TRP A 207 7.75 -2.18 5.07
N ASP A 208 8.03 -3.43 5.37
CA ASP A 208 7.57 -4.59 4.64
C ASP A 208 7.14 -5.68 5.61
N PHE A 209 6.17 -6.48 5.16
CA PHE A 209 5.50 -7.48 5.97
C PHE A 209 5.23 -8.72 5.12
N SER A 210 5.65 -9.87 5.64
CA SER A 210 5.37 -11.17 5.06
C SER A 210 4.20 -11.85 5.76
N HIS A 211 3.70 -12.94 5.17
CA HIS A 211 2.80 -13.85 5.87
C HIS A 211 3.40 -14.40 7.17
N ALA A 212 4.71 -14.65 7.20
CA ALA A 212 5.37 -15.16 8.40
C ALA A 212 5.34 -14.12 9.54
N ASP A 213 5.46 -12.84 9.22
CA ASP A 213 5.34 -11.77 10.22
C ASP A 213 3.89 -11.64 10.71
N ILE A 214 2.92 -11.73 9.80
CA ILE A 214 1.50 -11.69 10.13
C ILE A 214 1.14 -12.83 11.09
N ASP A 215 1.56 -14.06 10.78
CA ASP A 215 1.32 -15.24 11.60
C ASP A 215 2.00 -15.10 12.97
N ARG A 216 3.27 -14.69 13.00
CA ARG A 216 4.05 -14.49 14.24
C ARG A 216 3.36 -13.49 15.18
N HIS A 217 2.76 -12.43 14.63
CA HIS A 217 2.10 -11.38 15.40
C HIS A 217 0.58 -11.56 15.51
N LYS A 218 0.07 -12.76 15.21
CA LYS A 218 -1.37 -13.11 15.32
C LYS A 218 -2.28 -12.11 14.58
N GLY A 219 -1.82 -11.65 13.42
CA GLY A 219 -2.55 -10.74 12.56
C GLY A 219 -2.50 -9.26 12.92
N VAL A 220 -1.72 -8.84 13.94
CA VAL A 220 -1.60 -7.42 14.30
C VAL A 220 -0.14 -7.03 14.53
N ILE A 221 0.41 -6.21 13.64
CA ILE A 221 1.77 -5.67 13.74
C ILE A 221 1.65 -4.17 13.99
N LYS A 222 2.31 -3.66 15.03
CA LYS A 222 2.48 -2.21 15.24
C LYS A 222 3.90 -1.84 14.86
N PHE A 223 4.07 -0.68 14.24
CA PHE A 223 5.38 -0.19 13.84
C PHE A 223 5.50 1.32 14.05
N SER A 224 6.73 1.80 14.22
CA SER A 224 7.03 3.23 14.21
C SER A 224 8.39 3.48 13.60
N GLN A 225 8.61 4.72 13.17
CA GLN A 225 9.91 5.22 12.76
C GLN A 225 10.10 6.61 13.37
N ARG A 226 11.26 6.82 14.01
CA ARG A 226 11.68 8.11 14.54
C ARG A 226 12.81 8.70 13.71
N TRP A 227 12.70 9.97 13.35
CA TRP A 227 13.74 10.73 12.67
C TRP A 227 14.19 11.87 13.57
N GLN A 228 15.45 11.83 14.00
CA GLN A 228 16.08 12.88 14.76
C GLN A 228 16.99 13.69 13.83
N HIS A 229 16.56 14.91 13.49
CA HIS A 229 17.31 15.79 12.61
C HIS A 229 17.66 17.09 13.34
N PRO A 230 18.96 17.50 13.41
CA PRO A 230 19.36 18.70 14.16
C PRO A 230 18.63 19.97 13.73
N ARG A 231 18.46 20.16 12.41
CA ARG A 231 17.72 21.28 11.82
C ARG A 231 16.21 21.08 11.78
N MET A 232 15.72 19.92 11.32
CA MET A 232 14.30 19.71 11.07
C MET A 232 13.50 19.24 12.29
N GLY A 233 14.17 18.88 13.38
CA GLY A 233 13.55 18.43 14.62
C GLY A 233 13.43 16.91 14.74
N ASP A 234 12.72 16.50 15.78
CA ASP A 234 12.53 15.12 16.19
C ASP A 234 11.08 14.70 15.94
N TRP A 235 10.92 13.76 15.01
CA TRP A 235 9.62 13.33 14.49
C TRP A 235 9.48 11.83 14.66
N GLU A 236 8.28 11.35 14.93
CA GLU A 236 7.99 9.92 14.94
C GLU A 236 6.65 9.63 14.30
N ILE A 237 6.65 8.73 13.33
CA ILE A 237 5.44 8.23 12.70
C ILE A 237 5.11 6.85 13.25
N PHE A 238 3.82 6.57 13.42
CA PHE A 238 3.32 5.31 13.94
C PHE A 238 2.29 4.74 12.97
N GLY A 239 2.25 3.41 12.87
CA GLY A 239 1.27 2.72 12.08
C GLY A 239 1.02 1.29 12.55
N SER A 240 0.14 0.61 11.83
CA SER A 240 -0.16 -0.79 12.05
C SER A 240 -0.50 -1.54 10.76
N LEU A 241 -0.19 -2.83 10.76
CA LEU A 241 -0.77 -3.80 9.85
C LEU A 241 -1.74 -4.68 10.63
N ARG A 242 -2.95 -4.88 10.08
CA ARG A 242 -3.99 -5.72 10.70
C ARG A 242 -4.60 -6.66 9.69
N THR A 243 -4.83 -7.91 10.07
CA THR A 243 -5.70 -8.79 9.30
C THR A 243 -7.16 -8.41 9.51
N VAL A 244 -7.89 -8.30 8.41
CA VAL A 244 -9.33 -8.03 8.41
C VAL A 244 -10.02 -9.38 8.26
N LYS A 245 -10.97 -9.70 9.15
CA LYS A 245 -11.82 -10.88 8.91
C LYS A 245 -12.61 -10.61 7.63
N SER A 246 -12.42 -11.43 6.60
CA SER A 246 -13.31 -11.40 5.45
C SER A 246 -14.74 -11.56 5.96
N PRO A 247 -15.71 -10.75 5.50
CA PRO A 247 -17.11 -11.06 5.74
C PRO A 247 -17.35 -12.51 5.28
N PRO A 248 -18.11 -13.34 6.02
CA PRO A 248 -18.47 -14.65 5.53
C PRO A 248 -19.06 -14.50 4.14
N GLN A 249 -18.47 -15.17 3.14
CA GLN A 249 -19.01 -15.20 1.79
C GLN A 249 -20.46 -15.61 1.90
N GLN A 250 -21.37 -14.68 1.66
CA GLN A 250 -22.77 -15.02 1.47
C GLN A 250 -22.81 -15.90 0.24
N VAL A 251 -23.00 -17.20 0.46
CA VAL A 251 -23.35 -18.14 -0.60
C VAL A 251 -24.64 -17.58 -1.19
N MET A 252 -24.55 -16.95 -2.36
CA MET A 252 -25.72 -16.67 -3.19
C MET A 252 -26.27 -18.03 -3.58
N HIS A 253 -27.16 -18.57 -2.75
CA HIS A 253 -28.10 -19.57 -3.22
C HIS A 253 -28.87 -18.90 -4.37
N ALA A 254 -28.62 -19.37 -5.59
CA ALA A 254 -29.46 -19.09 -6.73
C ALA A 254 -30.89 -19.52 -6.36
N ALA A 255 -31.68 -18.58 -5.86
CA ALA A 255 -33.09 -18.79 -5.60
C ALA A 255 -33.77 -18.99 -6.96
N GLY A 256 -34.23 -20.22 -7.16
CA GLY A 256 -34.77 -20.71 -8.41
C GLY A 256 -35.87 -19.84 -9.00
N GLN A 257 -35.94 -19.94 -10.33
CA GLN A 257 -37.04 -19.51 -11.18
C GLN A 257 -38.41 -19.75 -10.51
N LYS A 258 -39.06 -18.70 -10.02
CA LYS A 258 -40.51 -18.72 -9.84
C LYS A 258 -41.16 -18.53 -11.21
N LYS A 259 -41.62 -19.65 -11.78
CA LYS A 259 -42.57 -19.67 -12.90
C LYS A 259 -43.77 -18.78 -12.56
N SER A 260 -44.01 -17.79 -13.41
CA SER A 260 -45.27 -17.06 -13.50
C SER A 260 -46.41 -18.04 -13.77
N ARG A 261 -47.39 -18.10 -12.86
CA ARG A 261 -48.73 -18.65 -13.13
C ARG A 261 -49.77 -17.63 -12.68
N SER A 262 -50.48 -17.11 -13.67
CA SER A 262 -51.66 -16.26 -13.55
C SER A 262 -52.81 -17.00 -12.81
N PRO A 263 -53.69 -16.30 -12.06
CA PRO A 263 -54.69 -16.94 -11.22
C PRO A 263 -55.98 -17.23 -12.00
N LEU A 264 -56.37 -18.51 -12.08
CA LEU A 264 -57.73 -18.89 -12.46
C LEU A 264 -58.58 -19.11 -11.20
N LYS A 265 -59.69 -18.36 -11.15
CA LYS A 265 -60.77 -18.44 -10.16
C LYS A 265 -61.56 -19.75 -10.27
N ARG A 266 -62.31 -20.02 -9.18
CA ARG A 266 -63.43 -20.98 -8.97
C ARG A 266 -63.00 -22.37 -8.49
N GLN A 267 -63.66 -23.01 -7.53
CA GLN A 267 -64.89 -22.73 -6.78
C GLN A 267 -64.88 -23.64 -5.55
N LEU A 268 -65.38 -23.14 -4.41
CA LEU A 268 -65.80 -23.96 -3.27
C LEU A 268 -67.06 -24.72 -3.68
N GLN A 269 -67.06 -26.04 -3.54
CA GLN A 269 -68.26 -26.87 -3.49
C GLN A 269 -68.28 -27.58 -2.14
N THR A 270 -69.18 -27.11 -1.28
CA THR A 270 -69.69 -27.85 -0.13
C THR A 270 -70.74 -28.83 -0.63
N GLU A 271 -70.66 -30.05 -0.11
CA GLU A 271 -71.53 -31.18 -0.37
C GLU A 271 -73.00 -30.95 0.02
N ALA A 272 -73.89 -31.71 -0.66
CA ALA A 272 -74.93 -32.61 -0.10
C ALA A 272 -76.28 -32.52 -0.89
N PRO A 273 -77.12 -33.57 -0.93
CA PRO A 273 -77.29 -34.32 -2.17
C PRO A 273 -78.75 -34.76 -2.49
N ILE A 274 -78.88 -35.53 -3.58
CA ILE A 274 -79.94 -36.52 -3.96
C ILE A 274 -81.31 -35.99 -4.45
N ARG A 275 -81.65 -36.40 -5.70
CA ARG A 275 -82.89 -37.08 -6.19
C ARG A 275 -83.00 -36.85 -7.70
N ASP A 276 -82.73 -37.85 -8.52
CA ASP A 276 -83.65 -38.92 -9.01
C ASP A 276 -84.33 -38.54 -10.33
N GLU A 277 -84.25 -39.48 -11.27
CA GLU A 277 -85.17 -39.69 -12.42
C GLU A 277 -85.11 -38.61 -13.53
N GLU A 278 -85.21 -38.88 -14.83
CA GLU A 278 -85.57 -40.05 -15.62
C GLU A 278 -85.21 -39.71 -17.08
N SER A 279 -84.89 -40.75 -17.87
CA SER A 279 -84.97 -40.84 -19.35
C SER A 279 -83.98 -40.05 -20.23
#